data_AF-A0AAV6FGS6-F1
#
_entry.id   AF-A0AAV6FGS6-F1
#
_cell.length_a   1.000
_cell.length_b   1.000
_cell.length_c   1.000
_cell.angle_alpha   90.00
_cell.angle_beta   90.00
_cell.angle_gamma   90.00
#
_symmetry.space_group_name_H-M   'P 1'
#
loop_
_entity.id
_entity.type
_entity.pdbx_description
1 polymer ?
#
loop_
_entity_poly.entity_id
_entity_poly.type
_entity_poly.pdbx_seq_one_letter_code
_entity_poly.pdbx_strand_id
1 'polypeptide(L)'
;MGKSMLVRTSPLITENPPTPPHGHIRTEPPSLPSPVRCFSTRRGAHGCLLYAMFLSLVFLAELVAGISGFVFRHEIKGTFLRTYNEVAAPDYNAKDRKSLIVDTLRCCGVLNYTSWFSSVYFPTNGIPPSCCINTSDCSSSDLRNATIAPSKVHQQGCYELVTSFIETNMGIIAGVTFGIAFSQLIGMLLACCLSRFITANQYEMV
;
A
#
# COMPACT_ATOMS: atom_id res chain seq x y z
N MET A 1 64.32 -43.26 11.80
CA MET A 1 65.21 -42.86 12.92
C MET A 1 64.72 -41.49 13.38
N GLY A 2 64.14 -41.25 14.55
CA GLY A 2 64.19 -41.90 15.86
C GLY A 2 64.60 -40.84 16.91
N LYS A 3 63.83 -40.75 18.02
CA LYS A 3 63.98 -39.97 19.29
C LYS A 3 63.16 -38.67 19.37
N SER A 4 62.11 -38.50 20.21
CA SER A 4 61.99 -38.52 21.70
C SER A 4 62.85 -37.44 22.37
N MET A 5 62.50 -36.73 23.44
CA MET A 5 61.33 -36.48 24.32
C MET A 5 61.86 -35.49 25.41
N LEU A 6 60.98 -34.82 26.17
CA LEU A 6 61.17 -34.22 27.52
C LEU A 6 61.35 -32.69 27.69
N VAL A 7 60.25 -32.09 28.19
CA VAL A 7 60.11 -31.44 29.51
C VAL A 7 61.14 -30.38 29.95
N ARG A 8 60.66 -29.15 30.18
CA ARG A 8 61.09 -28.38 31.35
C ARG A 8 59.93 -27.52 31.90
N THR A 9 59.79 -27.64 33.20
CA THR A 9 58.82 -27.11 34.16
C THR A 9 58.74 -25.58 34.25
N SER A 10 57.55 -25.09 34.63
CA SER A 10 57.22 -23.73 35.05
C SER A 10 58.11 -23.19 36.17
N PRO A 11 58.08 -21.86 36.38
CA PRO A 11 57.56 -21.38 37.66
C PRO A 11 56.47 -20.30 37.50
N LEU A 12 55.49 -20.38 38.39
CA LEU A 12 54.45 -19.38 38.68
C LEU A 12 55.05 -18.19 39.43
N ILE A 13 54.79 -16.94 39.01
CA ILE A 13 54.48 -15.77 39.88
C ILE A 13 53.60 -14.76 39.09
N THR A 14 52.28 -14.87 39.28
CA THR A 14 51.30 -13.87 39.75
C THR A 14 51.39 -12.37 39.32
N GLU A 15 50.27 -11.90 38.72
CA GLU A 15 49.62 -10.56 38.77
C GLU A 15 49.61 -9.60 37.55
N ASN A 16 48.38 -9.37 37.07
CA ASN A 16 47.76 -8.29 36.29
C ASN A 16 47.85 -8.26 34.74
N PRO A 17 46.70 -8.39 34.02
CA PRO A 17 46.63 -8.15 32.57
C PRO A 17 46.54 -6.65 32.24
N PRO A 18 47.24 -6.16 31.21
CA PRO A 18 47.04 -4.82 30.68
C PRO A 18 45.77 -4.75 29.81
N THR A 19 44.95 -3.74 30.12
CA THR A 19 43.78 -3.21 29.43
C THR A 19 43.68 -3.42 27.90
N PRO A 20 42.51 -3.80 27.34
CA PRO A 20 42.24 -3.67 25.91
C PRO A 20 41.91 -2.21 25.53
N PRO A 21 42.34 -1.70 24.35
CA PRO A 21 42.12 -0.31 23.99
C PRO A 21 40.72 -0.07 23.40
N HIS A 22 40.02 0.90 23.98
CA HIS A 22 39.14 1.86 23.33
C HIS A 22 37.88 1.28 22.65
N GLY A 23 36.91 0.90 23.49
CA GLY A 23 35.50 0.92 23.10
C GLY A 23 35.05 2.36 22.88
N HIS A 24 34.78 2.73 21.62
CA HIS A 24 33.97 3.92 21.33
C HIS A 24 32.54 3.66 21.82
N ILE A 25 32.27 4.07 23.06
CA ILE A 25 30.92 4.28 23.56
C ILE A 25 30.35 5.44 22.73
N ARG A 26 29.57 5.11 21.69
CA ARG A 26 28.75 6.11 21.01
C ARG A 26 27.59 6.45 21.94
N THR A 27 27.72 7.59 22.61
CA THR A 27 26.62 8.26 23.31
C THR A 27 25.58 8.68 22.27
N GLU A 28 24.50 7.90 22.11
CA GLU A 28 23.31 8.35 21.38
C GLU A 28 22.45 9.23 22.32
N PRO A 29 21.95 10.39 21.86
CA PRO A 29 21.11 11.27 22.68
C PRO A 29 19.73 10.62 22.93
N PRO A 30 19.19 10.72 24.16
CA PRO A 30 18.01 9.96 24.60
C PRO A 30 16.66 10.38 23.95
N SER A 31 16.64 11.38 23.07
CA SER A 31 15.42 12.05 22.58
C SER A 31 14.92 11.66 21.18
N LEU A 32 15.56 10.74 20.46
CA LEU A 32 15.04 10.33 19.14
C LEU A 32 13.79 9.43 19.27
N PRO A 33 12.81 9.58 18.36
CA PRO A 33 11.61 8.73 18.30
C PRO A 33 12.00 7.25 18.24
N SER A 34 11.27 6.40 18.95
CA SER A 34 11.50 4.95 19.07
C SER A 34 11.86 4.19 17.77
N PRO A 35 11.31 4.48 16.57
CA PRO A 35 11.72 3.77 15.36
C PRO A 35 13.16 4.08 14.92
N VAL A 36 13.66 5.29 15.19
CA VAL A 36 14.95 5.74 14.64
C VAL A 36 16.13 5.16 15.43
N ARG A 37 15.92 4.89 16.73
CA ARG A 37 16.89 4.28 17.65
C ARG A 37 17.32 2.86 17.23
N CYS A 38 16.48 2.22 16.42
CA CYS A 38 16.71 0.88 15.89
C CYS A 38 17.71 0.90 14.73
N PHE A 39 17.68 1.94 13.88
CA PHE A 39 18.54 2.06 12.68
C PHE A 39 20.01 2.34 13.00
N SER A 40 20.35 2.81 14.21
CA SER A 40 21.71 3.15 14.61
C SER A 40 22.63 1.94 14.90
N THR A 41 22.09 0.72 15.04
CA THR A 41 22.86 -0.46 15.50
C THR A 41 23.48 -1.21 14.32
N ARG A 42 24.75 -0.90 13.99
CA ARG A 42 25.38 -1.32 12.72
C ARG A 42 26.13 -2.65 12.70
N ARG A 43 25.88 -3.62 13.60
CA ARG A 43 26.57 -4.93 13.56
C ARG A 43 25.68 -6.09 13.98
N GLY A 44 25.38 -6.99 13.03
CA GLY A 44 24.78 -8.31 13.29
C GLY A 44 23.34 -8.56 12.81
N ALA A 45 22.54 -7.52 12.52
CA ALA A 45 21.10 -7.66 12.27
C ALA A 45 20.59 -7.00 10.97
N HIS A 46 21.35 -7.08 9.87
CA HIS A 46 21.01 -6.44 8.58
C HIS A 46 19.58 -6.74 8.10
N GLY A 47 19.10 -7.98 8.23
CA GLY A 47 17.74 -8.36 7.81
C GLY A 47 16.62 -7.68 8.61
N CYS A 48 16.77 -7.58 9.94
CA CYS A 48 15.76 -6.94 10.81
C CYS A 48 15.68 -5.42 10.56
N LEU A 49 16.83 -4.79 10.31
CA LEU A 49 16.92 -3.36 10.01
C LEU A 49 16.30 -3.01 8.66
N LEU A 50 16.55 -3.82 7.62
CA LEU A 50 15.93 -3.63 6.31
C LEU A 50 14.41 -3.81 6.37
N TYR A 51 13.92 -4.79 7.14
CA TYR A 51 12.49 -4.99 7.35
C TYR A 51 11.84 -3.82 8.11
N ALA A 52 12.45 -3.34 9.20
CA ALA A 52 11.96 -2.18 9.93
C ALA A 52 11.98 -0.89 9.08
N MET A 53 13.01 -0.69 8.24
CA MET A 53 13.10 0.42 7.26
C MET A 53 11.91 0.36 6.31
N PHE A 54 11.66 -0.81 5.72
CA PHE A 54 10.58 -1.00 4.75
C PHE A 54 9.21 -0.73 5.38
N LEU A 55 8.93 -1.30 6.57
CA LEU A 55 7.66 -1.04 7.26
C LEU A 55 7.49 0.45 7.63
N SER A 56 8.57 1.14 8.01
CA SER A 56 8.53 2.57 8.30
C SER A 56 8.16 3.39 7.04
N LEU A 57 8.73 3.03 5.89
CA LEU A 57 8.42 3.70 4.61
C LEU A 57 6.97 3.49 4.20
N VAL A 58 6.45 2.27 4.36
CA VAL A 58 5.04 1.97 4.06
C VAL A 58 4.12 2.76 5.00
N PHE A 59 4.42 2.80 6.30
CA PHE A 59 3.64 3.59 7.27
C PHE A 59 3.60 5.08 6.93
N LEU A 60 4.74 5.66 6.53
CA LEU A 60 4.80 7.05 6.08
C LEU A 60 3.99 7.28 4.81
N ALA A 61 4.05 6.35 3.84
CA ALA A 61 3.26 6.43 2.63
C ALA A 61 1.75 6.35 2.93
N GLU A 62 1.34 5.48 3.85
CA GLU A 62 -0.05 5.33 4.30
C GLU A 62 -0.55 6.59 5.01
N LEU A 63 0.28 7.19 5.87
CA LEU A 63 -0.04 8.47 6.53
C LEU A 63 -0.20 9.60 5.52
N VAL A 64 0.72 9.72 4.55
CA VAL A 64 0.63 10.74 3.50
C VAL A 64 -0.60 10.52 2.62
N ALA A 65 -0.90 9.26 2.25
CA ALA A 65 -2.08 8.91 1.47
C ALA A 65 -3.37 9.22 2.24
N GLY A 66 -3.44 8.90 3.53
CA GLY A 66 -4.57 9.19 4.40
C GLY A 66 -4.83 10.68 4.56
N ILE A 67 -3.78 11.47 4.84
CA ILE A 67 -3.88 12.93 4.96
C ILE A 67 -4.30 13.54 3.62
N SER A 68 -3.65 13.14 2.52
CA SER A 68 -3.96 13.64 1.18
C SER A 68 -5.40 13.30 0.78
N GLY A 69 -5.84 12.07 1.03
CA GLY A 69 -7.22 11.64 0.79
C GLY A 69 -8.23 12.44 1.61
N PHE A 70 -7.91 12.77 2.86
CA PHE A 70 -8.78 13.57 3.72
C PHE A 70 -8.86 15.04 3.29
N VAL A 71 -7.71 15.68 3.01
CA VAL A 71 -7.62 17.09 2.60
C VAL A 71 -8.25 17.29 1.23
N PHE A 72 -7.90 16.44 0.27
CA PHE A 72 -8.35 16.55 -1.12
C PHE A 72 -9.63 15.75 -1.41
N ARG A 73 -10.41 15.33 -0.41
CA ARG A 73 -11.61 14.50 -0.63
C ARG A 73 -12.61 15.09 -1.63
N HIS A 74 -12.79 16.42 -1.61
CA HIS A 74 -13.70 17.12 -2.52
C HIS A 74 -13.07 17.28 -3.91
N GLU A 75 -11.77 17.58 -3.98
CA GLU A 75 -11.02 17.69 -5.22
C GLU A 75 -10.90 16.35 -5.95
N ILE A 76 -10.73 15.24 -5.22
CA ILE A 76 -10.69 13.88 -5.79
C ILE A 76 -12.03 13.55 -6.46
N LYS A 77 -13.15 13.89 -5.82
CA LYS A 77 -14.49 13.73 -6.40
C LYS A 77 -14.65 14.53 -7.70
N GLY A 78 -14.24 15.81 -7.70
CA GLY A 78 -14.30 16.66 -8.89
C GLY A 78 -13.33 16.23 -10.01
N THR A 79 -12.13 15.79 -9.64
CA THR A 79 -11.11 15.29 -10.58
C THR A 79 -11.55 13.97 -11.21
N PHE A 80 -12.19 13.08 -10.45
CA PHE A 80 -12.77 11.85 -10.99
C PHE A 80 -13.85 12.16 -12.02
N LEU A 81 -14.76 13.09 -11.73
CA LEU A 81 -15.77 13.55 -12.68
C LEU A 81 -15.15 14.10 -13.97
N ARG A 82 -14.15 14.99 -13.84
CA ARG A 82 -13.44 15.56 -15.00
C ARG A 82 -12.73 14.49 -15.81
N THR A 83 -11.93 13.64 -15.15
CA THR A 83 -11.17 12.57 -15.82
C THR A 83 -12.10 11.63 -16.56
N TYR A 84 -13.23 11.25 -15.95
CA TYR A 84 -14.20 10.38 -16.61
C TYR A 84 -14.87 11.09 -17.80
N ASN A 85 -15.26 12.36 -17.65
CA ASN A 85 -15.92 13.11 -18.71
C ASN A 85 -14.99 13.47 -19.89
N GLU A 86 -13.71 13.74 -19.62
CA GLU A 86 -12.72 14.13 -20.62
C GLU A 86 -12.02 12.94 -21.27
N VAL A 87 -11.88 11.81 -20.57
CA VAL A 87 -11.05 10.68 -21.02
C VAL A 87 -11.82 9.38 -21.21
N ALA A 88 -12.86 9.12 -20.41
CA ALA A 88 -13.57 7.83 -20.46
C ALA A 88 -14.82 7.87 -21.35
N ALA A 89 -15.54 9.01 -21.40
CA ALA A 89 -16.74 9.17 -22.20
C ALA A 89 -16.49 9.41 -23.72
N PRO A 90 -15.56 10.30 -24.14
CA PRO A 90 -15.33 10.57 -25.56
C PRO A 90 -14.44 9.53 -26.26
N ASP A 91 -13.43 8.98 -25.57
CA ASP A 91 -12.46 8.01 -26.10
C ASP A 91 -12.81 6.55 -25.75
N TYR A 92 -14.09 6.25 -25.46
CA TYR A 92 -14.51 4.88 -25.19
C TYR A 92 -14.30 4.01 -26.44
N ASN A 93 -13.23 3.23 -26.42
CA ASN A 93 -12.96 2.19 -27.40
C ASN A 93 -13.15 0.84 -26.69
N ALA A 94 -14.12 0.04 -27.16
CA ALA A 94 -14.46 -1.25 -26.56
C ALA A 94 -13.25 -2.23 -26.48
N LYS A 95 -12.17 -1.97 -27.23
CA LYS A 95 -10.93 -2.77 -27.23
C LYS A 95 -9.86 -2.29 -26.24
N ASP A 96 -10.04 -1.19 -25.53
CA ASP A 96 -9.01 -0.58 -24.69
C ASP A 96 -9.12 -0.99 -23.20
N ARG A 97 -8.02 -0.94 -22.46
CA ARG A 97 -7.98 -1.30 -21.03
C ARG A 97 -8.86 -0.39 -20.15
N LYS A 98 -9.20 0.80 -20.65
CA LYS A 98 -10.13 1.74 -20.02
C LYS A 98 -11.58 1.25 -20.03
N SER A 99 -11.98 0.41 -21.00
CA SER A 99 -13.33 -0.17 -21.05
C SER A 99 -13.56 -1.24 -19.97
N LEU A 100 -12.49 -1.88 -19.52
CA LEU A 100 -12.51 -2.96 -18.50
C LEU A 100 -13.05 -2.49 -17.14
N ILE A 101 -12.80 -1.21 -16.80
CA ILE A 101 -13.36 -0.59 -15.60
C ILE A 101 -14.87 -0.45 -15.77
N VAL A 102 -15.34 0.04 -16.92
CA VAL A 102 -16.78 0.20 -17.19
C VAL A 102 -17.50 -1.16 -17.26
N ASP A 103 -16.84 -2.20 -17.79
CA ASP A 103 -17.37 -3.58 -17.86
C ASP A 103 -17.57 -4.23 -16.48
N THR A 104 -16.79 -3.83 -15.49
CA THR A 104 -16.81 -4.47 -14.16
C THR A 104 -17.73 -3.74 -13.18
N LEU A 105 -18.08 -2.47 -13.44
CA LEU A 105 -18.90 -1.66 -12.56
C LEU A 105 -20.37 -1.70 -12.96
N ARG A 106 -21.25 -1.92 -11.98
CA ARG A 106 -22.73 -1.93 -12.13
C ARG A 106 -23.31 -0.51 -12.25
N CYS A 107 -22.78 0.29 -13.15
CA CYS A 107 -23.19 1.68 -13.38
C CYS A 107 -23.21 1.99 -14.89
N CYS A 108 -23.90 3.07 -15.27
CA CYS A 108 -23.88 3.54 -16.65
C CYS A 108 -23.69 5.05 -16.75
N GLY A 109 -22.66 5.45 -17.49
CA GLY A 109 -22.34 6.86 -17.72
C GLY A 109 -21.76 7.55 -16.48
N VAL A 110 -21.39 8.83 -16.65
CA VAL A 110 -20.70 9.59 -15.59
C VAL A 110 -21.64 9.83 -14.41
N LEU A 111 -22.75 10.50 -14.70
CA LEU A 111 -23.80 10.85 -13.74
C LEU A 111 -25.04 9.98 -13.92
N ASN A 112 -25.34 9.60 -15.16
CA ASN A 112 -26.49 8.79 -15.55
C ASN A 112 -26.27 8.22 -16.97
N TYR A 113 -27.07 7.24 -17.40
CA TYR A 113 -27.00 6.64 -18.73
C TYR A 113 -27.12 7.67 -19.87
N THR A 114 -27.87 8.76 -19.64
CA THR A 114 -28.05 9.85 -20.60
C THR A 114 -26.74 10.57 -20.95
N SER A 115 -25.70 10.43 -20.12
CA SER A 115 -24.36 10.98 -20.39
C SER A 115 -23.78 10.44 -21.70
N TRP A 116 -24.19 9.23 -22.11
CA TRP A 116 -23.77 8.64 -23.39
C TRP A 116 -24.37 9.36 -24.59
N PHE A 117 -25.55 9.96 -24.50
CA PHE A 117 -26.19 10.63 -25.64
C PHE A 117 -25.38 11.82 -26.18
N SER A 118 -24.58 12.44 -25.33
CA SER A 118 -23.66 13.53 -25.69
C SER A 118 -22.27 13.04 -26.10
N SER A 119 -22.00 11.73 -26.04
CA SER A 119 -20.69 11.15 -26.34
C SER A 119 -20.50 10.92 -27.85
N VAL A 120 -19.25 10.93 -28.31
CA VAL A 120 -18.87 10.60 -29.70
C VAL A 120 -19.16 9.13 -30.04
N TYR A 121 -19.25 8.27 -29.03
CA TYR A 121 -19.49 6.83 -29.18
C TYR A 121 -20.95 6.49 -29.57
N PHE A 122 -21.92 7.26 -29.06
CA PHE A 122 -23.34 6.94 -29.17
C PHE A 122 -23.92 6.90 -30.59
N PRO A 123 -23.60 7.83 -31.52
CA PRO A 123 -24.15 7.78 -32.88
C PRO A 123 -23.84 6.48 -33.63
N THR A 124 -22.65 5.93 -33.42
CA THR A 124 -22.17 4.71 -34.09
C THR A 124 -22.62 3.44 -33.38
N ASN A 125 -22.53 3.39 -32.05
CA ASN A 125 -22.67 2.14 -31.29
C ASN A 125 -23.81 2.14 -30.26
N GLY A 126 -24.46 3.28 -30.00
CA GLY A 126 -25.43 3.43 -28.91
C GLY A 126 -24.76 3.48 -27.53
N ILE A 127 -25.54 3.18 -26.48
CA ILE A 127 -25.00 2.99 -25.13
C ILE A 127 -24.14 1.71 -25.12
N PRO A 128 -22.97 1.68 -24.42
CA PRO A 128 -22.17 0.47 -24.33
C PRO A 128 -22.93 -0.73 -23.72
N PRO A 129 -22.70 -1.95 -24.22
CA PRO A 129 -23.34 -3.17 -23.68
C PRO A 129 -22.94 -3.47 -22.23
N SER A 130 -21.81 -2.93 -21.78
CA SER A 130 -21.37 -2.98 -20.39
C SER A 130 -22.37 -2.36 -19.41
N CYS A 131 -23.21 -1.44 -19.88
CA CYS A 131 -24.25 -0.81 -19.08
C CYS A 131 -25.49 -1.68 -18.86
N CYS A 132 -25.62 -2.82 -19.56
CA CYS A 132 -26.79 -3.66 -19.50
C CYS A 132 -26.94 -4.34 -18.13
N ILE A 133 -28.15 -4.32 -17.56
CA ILE A 133 -28.46 -5.04 -16.32
C ILE A 133 -28.43 -6.54 -16.56
N ASN A 134 -28.95 -6.97 -17.72
CA ASN A 134 -28.98 -8.37 -18.14
C ASN A 134 -28.49 -8.48 -19.58
N THR A 135 -27.35 -9.13 -19.78
CA THR A 135 -26.70 -9.21 -21.11
C THR A 135 -27.49 -10.01 -22.13
N SER A 136 -28.36 -10.92 -21.69
CA SER A 136 -29.21 -11.72 -22.58
C SER A 136 -30.44 -10.98 -23.12
N ASP A 137 -30.80 -9.86 -22.50
CA ASP A 137 -32.02 -9.09 -22.78
C ASP A 137 -31.68 -7.61 -23.07
N CYS A 138 -30.56 -7.39 -23.75
CA CYS A 138 -30.04 -6.05 -24.02
C CYS A 138 -29.39 -6.03 -25.40
N SER A 139 -30.23 -5.89 -26.44
CA SER A 139 -29.74 -5.89 -27.83
C SER A 139 -29.13 -4.53 -28.21
N SER A 140 -28.25 -4.52 -29.21
CA SER A 140 -27.66 -3.28 -29.73
C SER A 140 -28.71 -2.30 -30.27
N SER A 141 -29.86 -2.79 -30.74
CA SER A 141 -31.00 -1.95 -31.14
C SER A 141 -31.66 -1.26 -29.95
N ASP A 142 -31.79 -1.95 -28.82
CA ASP A 142 -32.40 -1.39 -27.61
C ASP A 142 -31.52 -0.28 -27.01
N LEU A 143 -30.19 -0.48 -27.06
CA LEU A 143 -29.19 0.47 -26.57
C LEU A 143 -29.09 1.76 -27.40
N ARG A 144 -29.64 1.76 -28.63
CA ARG A 144 -29.78 2.95 -29.48
C ARG A 144 -31.15 3.62 -29.33
N ASN A 145 -32.13 2.90 -28.79
CA ASN A 145 -33.48 3.40 -28.60
C ASN A 145 -33.59 4.07 -27.22
N ALA A 146 -33.62 5.41 -27.20
CA ALA A 146 -33.70 6.19 -25.97
C ALA A 146 -34.98 5.92 -25.13
N THR A 147 -36.03 5.34 -25.71
CA THR A 147 -37.27 4.97 -25.01
C THR A 147 -37.16 3.61 -24.32
N ILE A 148 -36.41 2.66 -24.90
CA ILE A 148 -36.29 1.29 -24.39
C ILE A 148 -35.07 1.15 -23.47
N ALA A 149 -33.95 1.78 -23.82
CA ALA A 149 -32.70 1.75 -23.08
C ALA A 149 -32.84 1.94 -21.56
N PRO A 150 -33.66 2.89 -21.04
CA PRO A 150 -33.75 3.14 -19.59
C PRO A 150 -34.27 1.94 -18.77
N SER A 151 -34.94 0.98 -19.42
CA SER A 151 -35.44 -0.25 -18.79
C SER A 151 -34.44 -1.40 -18.80
N LYS A 152 -33.38 -1.31 -19.61
CA LYS A 152 -32.40 -2.38 -19.85
C LYS A 152 -31.01 -2.06 -19.29
N VAL A 153 -30.72 -0.79 -19.01
CA VAL A 153 -29.41 -0.33 -18.54
C VAL A 153 -29.44 0.15 -17.09
N HIS A 154 -28.29 0.11 -16.43
CA HIS A 154 -28.12 0.70 -15.11
C HIS A 154 -28.39 2.20 -15.15
N GLN A 155 -29.34 2.68 -14.34
CA GLN A 155 -29.65 4.12 -14.28
C GLN A 155 -28.65 4.91 -13.41
N GLN A 156 -27.99 4.23 -12.48
CA GLN A 156 -27.03 4.85 -11.58
C GLN A 156 -25.73 5.18 -12.33
N GLY A 157 -25.28 6.43 -12.20
CA GLY A 157 -23.99 6.87 -12.74
C GLY A 157 -22.81 6.29 -11.96
N CYS A 158 -21.68 6.13 -12.64
CA CYS A 158 -20.47 5.57 -12.03
C CYS A 158 -19.88 6.48 -10.95
N TYR A 159 -20.00 7.80 -11.09
CA TYR A 159 -19.57 8.73 -10.06
C TYR A 159 -20.36 8.58 -8.76
N GLU A 160 -21.69 8.48 -8.86
CA GLU A 160 -22.57 8.33 -7.71
C GLU A 160 -22.34 6.98 -7.03
N LEU A 161 -22.19 5.90 -7.81
CA LEU A 161 -21.89 4.57 -7.28
C LEU A 161 -20.60 4.57 -6.46
N VAL A 162 -19.50 5.11 -7.01
CA VAL A 162 -18.20 5.16 -6.31
C VAL A 162 -18.27 6.06 -5.08
N THR A 163 -18.91 7.23 -5.20
CA THR A 163 -19.02 8.18 -4.09
C THR A 163 -19.86 7.61 -2.95
N SER A 164 -21.02 7.04 -3.27
CA SER A 164 -21.92 6.39 -2.31
C SER A 164 -21.26 5.17 -1.66
N PHE A 165 -20.49 4.38 -2.43
CA PHE A 165 -19.73 3.26 -1.88
C PHE A 165 -18.70 3.74 -0.84
N ILE A 166 -17.94 4.79 -1.14
CA ILE A 166 -16.95 5.35 -0.22
C ILE A 166 -17.64 5.91 1.03
N GLU A 167 -18.74 6.65 0.88
CA GLU A 167 -19.45 7.28 2.00
C GLU A 167 -20.11 6.24 2.91
N THR A 168 -20.78 5.24 2.34
CA THR A 168 -21.48 4.20 3.10
C THR A 168 -20.50 3.26 3.79
N ASN A 169 -19.37 2.95 3.15
CA ASN A 169 -18.37 2.01 3.68
C ASN A 169 -17.17 2.70 4.32
N MET A 170 -17.24 4.02 4.53
CA MET A 170 -16.11 4.81 5.05
C MET A 170 -15.57 4.24 6.37
N GLY A 171 -16.45 3.78 7.26
CA GLY A 171 -16.04 3.18 8.53
C GLY A 171 -15.25 1.88 8.36
N ILE A 172 -15.66 1.03 7.42
CA ILE A 172 -14.95 -0.23 7.12
C ILE A 172 -13.59 0.08 6.50
N ILE A 173 -13.54 0.99 5.53
CA ILE A 173 -12.30 1.40 4.86
C ILE A 173 -11.30 1.99 5.87
N ALA A 174 -11.79 2.88 6.74
CA ALA A 174 -10.98 3.48 7.80
C ALA A 174 -10.49 2.42 8.79
N GLY A 175 -11.34 1.46 9.17
CA GLY A 175 -10.98 0.36 10.07
C GLY A 175 -9.90 -0.56 9.48
N VAL A 176 -10.02 -0.93 8.21
CA VAL A 176 -9.01 -1.75 7.51
C VAL A 176 -7.67 -1.00 7.45
N THR A 177 -7.70 0.28 7.07
CA THR A 177 -6.49 1.13 7.02
C THR A 177 -5.85 1.22 8.41
N PHE A 178 -6.63 1.53 9.44
CA PHE A 178 -6.12 1.57 10.81
C PHE A 178 -5.52 0.23 11.26
N GLY A 179 -6.14 -0.89 10.90
CA GLY A 179 -5.61 -2.22 11.19
C GLY A 179 -4.26 -2.49 10.51
N ILE A 180 -4.11 -2.07 9.25
CA ILE A 180 -2.86 -2.17 8.50
C ILE A 180 -1.78 -1.32 9.19
N ALA A 181 -2.04 -0.04 9.46
CA ALA A 181 -1.14 0.84 10.19
C ALA A 181 -0.71 0.27 11.56
N PHE A 182 -1.66 -0.28 12.32
CA PHE A 182 -1.39 -0.91 13.62
C PHE A 182 -0.52 -2.16 13.50
N SER A 183 -0.78 -3.02 12.50
CA SER A 183 0.02 -4.22 12.24
C SER A 183 1.48 -3.89 11.88
N GLN A 184 1.71 -2.81 11.13
CA GLN A 184 3.05 -2.32 10.81
C GLN A 184 3.79 -1.85 12.06
N LEU A 185 3.10 -1.17 12.99
CA LEU A 185 3.70 -0.74 14.26
C LEU A 185 4.17 -1.93 15.10
N ILE A 186 3.34 -2.98 15.19
CA ILE A 186 3.74 -4.23 15.86
C ILE A 186 4.95 -4.85 15.15
N GLY A 187 4.94 -4.91 13.82
CA GLY A 187 6.06 -5.44 13.04
C GLY A 187 7.37 -4.70 13.29
N MET A 188 7.33 -3.37 13.39
CA MET A 188 8.48 -2.54 13.75
C MET A 188 8.97 -2.82 15.17
N LEU A 189 8.06 -2.91 16.16
CA LEU A 189 8.42 -3.22 17.54
C LEU A 189 9.10 -4.59 17.65
N LEU A 190 8.53 -5.62 17.02
CA LEU A 190 9.09 -6.97 17.02
C LEU A 190 10.45 -7.02 16.34
N ALA A 191 10.63 -6.34 15.20
CA ALA A 191 11.91 -6.25 14.51
C ALA A 191 12.99 -5.61 15.40
N CYS A 192 12.62 -4.60 16.17
CA CYS A 192 13.54 -3.94 17.10
C CYS A 192 13.87 -4.78 18.33
N CYS A 193 12.88 -5.45 18.92
CA CYS A 193 13.10 -6.41 19.99
C CYS A 193 14.04 -7.55 19.54
N LEU A 194 13.79 -8.11 18.35
CA LEU A 194 14.61 -9.18 17.79
C LEU A 194 16.04 -8.71 17.47
N SER A 195 16.20 -7.51 16.88
CA SER A 195 17.52 -6.94 16.63
C SER A 195 18.32 -6.75 17.91
N ARG A 196 17.67 -6.30 18.99
CA ARG A 196 18.31 -6.17 20.31
C ARG A 196 18.68 -7.53 20.89
N PHE A 197 17.79 -8.52 20.82
CA PHE A 197 18.01 -9.88 21.30
C PHE A 197 19.14 -10.61 20.56
N ILE A 198 19.30 -10.38 19.26
CA ILE A 198 20.42 -10.93 18.48
C ILE A 198 21.73 -10.25 18.89
N THR A 199 21.74 -8.92 19.01
CA THR A 199 22.96 -8.15 19.34
C THR A 199 23.47 -8.50 20.75
N ALA A 200 22.59 -8.40 21.74
CA ALA A 200 22.20 -9.57 22.53
C ALA A 200 23.18 -10.72 22.80
N ASN A 201 22.75 -11.87 22.33
CA ASN A 201 23.47 -13.12 22.51
C ASN A 201 24.83 -13.17 21.79
N GLN A 202 25.12 -12.25 20.86
CA GLN A 202 26.43 -12.19 20.20
C GLN A 202 27.54 -11.66 21.14
N TYR A 203 27.21 -10.91 22.19
CA TYR A 203 28.21 -10.44 23.17
C TYR A 203 28.46 -11.44 24.32
N GLU A 204 27.62 -12.45 24.48
CA GLU A 204 27.73 -13.44 25.58
C GLU A 204 28.52 -14.70 25.16
N MET A 205 28.89 -14.82 23.88
CA MET A 205 29.71 -15.93 23.34
C MET A 205 31.19 -15.57 23.12
N VAL A 206 31.70 -14.54 23.82
CA VAL A 206 33.13 -14.15 23.84
C VAL A 206 33.66 -14.19 25.26
#